data_AF-A0A067R9K0-F1
#
_entry.id   AF-A0A067R9K0-F1
#
_cell.length_a   1.000
_cell.length_b   1.000
_cell.length_c   1.000
_cell.angle_alpha   90.00
_cell.angle_beta   90.00
_cell.angle_gamma   90.00
#
_symmetry.space_group_name_H-M   'P 1'
#
loop_
_entity.id
_entity.type
_entity.pdbx_description
1 polymer ?
#
loop_
_entity_poly.entity_id
_entity_poly.type
_entity_poly.pdbx_seq_one_letter_code
_entity_poly.pdbx_strand_id
1 'polypeptide(L)'
;MLGKRVEDLAKAVTDLLVRQKQVTVGMPPANEHTITAPLPEIDLRQLIHQAYGDDESTAMLTQELLVYLAMFIRTEPQLFLEMLRLRVGLIIQVMATELSRTLICTGEEASEHLLNLSPFEMKNLLHHILSGKEFAISSVGRGNFSVISCKSSRVSKKSQIGSLLGGDSEGTEDVEPDRQGQWLRRRRLDGALNRVPRNFYPHVWGVLEKCQGLAIEGRVLPQNLTQEMTPGELKFALAVETVLNSIPQPEYRQLIVEALMVLTLVTEYNIAASLGGIIAVEDLVHKANQIFLEDQMKVNGDATLCCAKPKDKREITSCGGLLCGGAAYICQHFYDSAPSGSYGTMTYVTRAVAALLDCLPREGEVDCSVS
;
A
#
# COMPACT_ATOMS: atom_id res chain seq x y z
N MET A 1 -12.00 -30.75 -18.27
CA MET A 1 -11.48 -29.44 -18.72
C MET A 1 -10.07 -29.63 -19.24
N LEU A 2 -9.73 -29.09 -20.42
CA LEU A 2 -8.43 -29.34 -21.05
C LEU A 2 -7.30 -28.74 -20.21
N GLY A 3 -6.34 -29.58 -19.79
CA GLY A 3 -5.09 -29.18 -19.14
C GLY A 3 -4.22 -28.32 -20.06
N LYS A 4 -4.66 -27.10 -20.35
CA LYS A 4 -3.88 -26.07 -21.02
C LYS A 4 -2.63 -25.83 -20.19
N ARG A 5 -1.51 -26.32 -20.70
CA ARG A 5 -0.20 -26.07 -20.12
C ARG A 5 0.12 -24.61 -20.39
N VAL A 6 0.24 -23.82 -19.34
CA VAL A 6 0.96 -22.55 -19.43
C VAL A 6 2.42 -22.92 -19.63
N GLU A 7 2.89 -22.84 -20.88
CA GLU A 7 4.30 -23.03 -21.21
C GLU A 7 5.15 -22.04 -20.38
N ASP A 8 6.34 -22.47 -19.95
CA ASP A 8 7.30 -21.64 -19.20
C ASP A 8 6.94 -21.19 -17.77
N LEU A 9 5.93 -21.78 -17.08
CA LEU A 9 5.59 -21.37 -15.70
C LEU A 9 6.78 -21.45 -14.71
N ALA A 10 7.52 -22.57 -14.73
CA ALA A 10 8.68 -22.73 -13.85
C ALA A 10 9.78 -21.69 -14.13
N LYS A 11 9.98 -21.36 -15.41
CA LYS A 11 10.91 -20.32 -15.86
C LYS A 11 10.43 -18.93 -15.43
N ALA A 12 9.13 -18.66 -15.52
CA ALA A 12 8.53 -17.40 -15.06
C ALA A 12 8.77 -17.15 -13.56
N VAL A 13 8.54 -18.17 -12.73
CA VAL A 13 8.84 -18.07 -11.29
C VAL A 13 10.34 -17.89 -11.05
N THR A 14 11.18 -18.63 -11.78
CA THR A 14 12.64 -18.49 -11.68
C THR A 14 13.10 -17.07 -12.03
N ASP A 15 12.53 -16.46 -13.07
CA ASP A 15 12.82 -15.07 -13.49
C ASP A 15 12.52 -14.04 -12.38
N LEU A 16 11.48 -14.27 -11.58
CA LEU A 16 11.13 -13.44 -10.44
C LEU A 16 12.12 -13.64 -9.28
N LEU A 17 12.41 -14.90 -8.94
CA LEU A 17 13.31 -15.26 -7.82
C LEU A 17 14.75 -14.77 -8.05
N VAL A 18 15.29 -14.92 -9.26
CA VAL A 18 16.66 -14.47 -9.60
C VAL A 18 16.81 -12.95 -9.47
N ARG A 19 15.71 -12.19 -9.58
CA ARG A 19 15.67 -10.74 -9.37
C ARG A 19 15.38 -10.36 -7.91
N GLN A 20 15.65 -11.27 -6.99
CA GLN A 20 15.48 -11.11 -5.54
C GLN A 20 14.04 -10.77 -5.14
N LYS A 21 13.05 -11.28 -5.87
CA LYS A 21 11.64 -11.20 -5.47
C LYS A 21 11.20 -12.54 -4.90
N GLN A 22 10.56 -12.51 -3.74
CA GLN A 22 9.84 -13.68 -3.24
C GLN A 22 8.46 -13.73 -3.89
N VAL A 23 7.95 -14.93 -4.11
CA VAL A 23 6.62 -15.14 -4.71
C VAL A 23 5.78 -15.95 -3.74
N THR A 24 4.52 -15.57 -3.57
CA THR A 24 3.55 -16.34 -2.80
C THR A 24 2.29 -16.60 -3.62
N VAL A 25 1.68 -17.76 -3.41
CA VAL A 25 0.44 -18.18 -4.07
C VAL A 25 -0.56 -18.64 -3.02
N GLY A 26 -1.86 -18.50 -3.33
CA GLY A 26 -2.94 -18.73 -2.37
C GLY A 26 -3.37 -17.46 -1.64
N MET A 27 -4.34 -17.61 -0.73
CA MET A 27 -4.97 -16.50 -0.02
C MET A 27 -4.53 -16.45 1.45
N PRO A 28 -4.05 -15.29 1.94
CA PRO A 28 -3.78 -15.10 3.37
C PRO A 28 -5.09 -15.13 4.18
N PRO A 29 -5.06 -15.51 5.48
CA PRO A 29 -3.90 -15.99 6.24
C PRO A 29 -3.72 -17.52 6.25
N ALA A 30 -4.71 -18.29 5.77
CA ALA A 30 -4.76 -19.74 6.01
C ALA A 30 -3.96 -20.57 4.99
N ASN A 31 -4.02 -20.21 3.70
CA ASN A 31 -3.49 -21.05 2.60
C ASN A 31 -2.51 -20.28 1.70
N GLU A 32 -1.70 -19.40 2.27
CA GLU A 32 -0.66 -18.70 1.52
C GLU A 32 0.68 -19.44 1.61
N HIS A 33 1.21 -19.84 0.46
CA HIS A 33 2.45 -20.60 0.36
C HIS A 33 3.55 -19.73 -0.26
N THR A 34 4.71 -19.68 0.40
CA THR A 34 5.87 -18.93 -0.09
C THR A 34 6.79 -19.83 -0.91
N ILE A 35 7.10 -19.38 -2.12
CA ILE A 35 8.07 -20.00 -3.02
C ILE A 35 9.39 -19.24 -2.85
N THR A 36 10.35 -19.88 -2.18
CA THR A 36 11.67 -19.28 -1.88
C THR A 36 12.77 -19.76 -2.81
N ALA A 37 12.53 -20.82 -3.58
CA ALA A 37 13.49 -21.41 -4.50
C ALA A 37 12.78 -21.85 -5.80
N PRO A 38 13.50 -21.94 -6.94
CA PRO A 38 12.94 -22.47 -8.17
C PRO A 38 12.42 -23.89 -7.95
N LEU A 39 11.19 -24.14 -8.38
CA LEU A 39 10.55 -25.45 -8.31
C LEU A 39 10.32 -26.00 -9.72
N PRO A 40 10.38 -27.34 -9.90
CA PRO A 40 9.90 -27.99 -11.11
C PRO A 40 8.45 -27.62 -11.42
N GLU A 41 8.08 -27.65 -12.69
CA GLU A 41 6.73 -27.26 -13.16
C GLU A 41 5.61 -28.11 -12.52
N ILE A 42 5.87 -29.39 -12.29
CA ILE A 42 4.92 -30.32 -11.66
C ILE A 42 4.65 -29.91 -10.21
N ASP A 43 5.71 -29.74 -9.43
CA ASP A 43 5.64 -29.38 -8.01
C ASP A 43 4.98 -28.01 -7.83
N LEU A 44 5.31 -27.05 -8.71
CA LEU A 44 4.72 -25.72 -8.69
C LEU A 44 3.21 -25.75 -8.98
N ARG A 45 2.75 -26.55 -9.95
CA ARG A 45 1.32 -26.73 -10.22
C ARG A 45 0.60 -27.39 -9.06
N GLN A 46 1.20 -28.42 -8.49
CA GLN A 46 0.64 -29.11 -7.33
C GLN A 46 0.51 -28.15 -6.14
N LEU A 47 1.51 -27.31 -5.89
CA LEU A 47 1.50 -26.30 -4.84
C LEU A 47 0.39 -25.26 -5.09
N ILE A 48 0.22 -24.78 -6.32
CA ILE A 48 -0.86 -23.83 -6.66
C ILE A 48 -2.24 -24.48 -6.46
N HIS A 49 -2.43 -25.71 -6.94
CA HIS A 49 -3.70 -26.44 -6.76
C HIS A 49 -4.00 -26.72 -5.28
N GLN A 50 -2.98 -27.05 -4.48
CA GLN A 50 -3.13 -27.22 -3.03
C GLN A 50 -3.52 -25.91 -2.32
N ALA A 51 -2.97 -24.78 -2.77
CA ALA A 51 -3.24 -23.47 -2.19
C ALA A 51 -4.71 -23.02 -2.37
N TYR A 52 -5.32 -23.33 -3.52
CA TYR A 52 -6.68 -22.93 -3.86
C TYR A 52 -7.73 -24.06 -3.72
N GLY A 53 -7.31 -25.30 -3.48
CA GLY A 53 -8.22 -26.43 -3.26
C GLY A 53 -9.03 -26.77 -4.50
N ASP A 54 -10.35 -26.61 -4.42
CA ASP A 54 -11.29 -26.91 -5.51
C ASP A 54 -11.49 -25.73 -6.49
N ASP A 55 -10.90 -24.55 -6.21
CA ASP A 55 -10.99 -23.38 -7.08
C ASP A 55 -9.94 -23.40 -8.20
N GLU A 56 -10.21 -24.28 -9.19
CA GLU A 56 -9.38 -24.43 -10.39
C GLU A 56 -9.28 -23.14 -11.21
N SER A 57 -10.31 -22.29 -11.18
CA SER A 57 -10.35 -21.03 -11.94
C SER A 57 -9.31 -20.04 -11.41
N THR A 58 -9.25 -19.86 -10.08
CA THR A 58 -8.25 -18.99 -9.44
C THR A 58 -6.85 -19.58 -9.51
N ALA A 59 -6.71 -20.92 -9.47
CA ALA A 59 -5.44 -21.60 -9.69
C ALA A 59 -4.89 -21.34 -11.10
N MET A 60 -5.74 -21.39 -12.14
CA MET A 60 -5.36 -21.05 -13.51
C MET A 60 -5.00 -19.57 -13.67
N LEU A 61 -5.82 -18.67 -13.10
CA LEU A 61 -5.54 -17.23 -13.08
C LEU A 61 -4.19 -16.93 -12.44
N THR A 62 -3.86 -17.59 -11.32
CA THR A 62 -2.56 -17.45 -10.65
C THR A 62 -1.40 -17.83 -11.58
N GLN A 63 -1.52 -18.92 -12.34
CA GLN A 63 -0.50 -19.33 -13.30
C GLN A 63 -0.31 -18.29 -14.42
N GLU A 64 -1.40 -17.74 -14.96
CA GLU A 64 -1.34 -16.70 -15.99
C GLU A 64 -0.70 -15.41 -15.48
N LEU A 65 -1.10 -14.94 -14.29
CA LEU A 65 -0.53 -13.75 -13.69
C LEU A 65 0.96 -13.91 -13.37
N LEU A 66 1.41 -15.08 -12.93
CA LEU A 66 2.83 -15.35 -12.72
C LEU A 66 3.65 -15.16 -14.01
N VAL A 67 3.12 -15.60 -15.16
CA VAL A 67 3.77 -15.39 -16.45
C VAL A 67 3.80 -13.91 -16.82
N TYR A 68 2.72 -13.16 -16.60
CA TYR A 68 2.72 -11.72 -16.87
C TYR A 68 3.66 -10.95 -15.93
N LEU A 69 3.71 -11.29 -14.65
CA LEU A 69 4.66 -10.71 -13.69
C LEU A 69 6.09 -10.96 -14.15
N ALA A 70 6.42 -12.19 -14.57
CA ALA A 70 7.74 -12.54 -15.07
C ALA A 70 8.08 -11.84 -16.39
N MET A 71 7.11 -11.60 -17.27
CA MET A 71 7.30 -10.77 -18.45
C MET A 71 7.58 -9.32 -18.05
N PHE A 72 6.78 -8.73 -17.15
CA PHE A 72 6.96 -7.34 -16.73
C PHE A 72 8.27 -7.10 -15.98
N ILE A 73 8.73 -8.01 -15.13
CA ILE A 73 10.00 -7.81 -14.42
C ILE A 73 11.21 -7.84 -15.38
N ARG A 74 11.07 -8.50 -16.55
CA ARG A 74 12.08 -8.50 -17.61
C ARG A 74 12.05 -7.24 -18.45
N THR A 75 10.85 -6.76 -18.83
CA THR A 75 10.69 -5.62 -19.75
C THR A 75 10.67 -4.27 -19.03
N GLU A 76 10.11 -4.23 -17.82
CA GLU A 76 9.84 -3.04 -17.02
C GLU A 76 10.18 -3.27 -15.52
N PRO A 77 11.46 -3.55 -15.18
CA PRO A 77 11.87 -3.87 -13.81
C PRO A 77 11.54 -2.75 -12.80
N GLN A 78 11.39 -1.50 -13.25
CA GLN A 78 11.00 -0.37 -12.42
C GLN A 78 9.67 -0.56 -11.69
N LEU A 79 8.75 -1.37 -12.23
CA LEU A 79 7.47 -1.68 -11.60
C LEU A 79 7.63 -2.45 -10.29
N PHE A 80 8.81 -3.06 -10.05
CA PHE A 80 9.07 -3.99 -8.96
C PHE A 80 10.06 -3.49 -7.90
N LEU A 81 10.66 -2.30 -8.09
CA LEU A 81 11.75 -1.81 -7.22
C LEU A 81 11.36 -1.76 -5.73
N GLU A 82 10.12 -1.38 -5.46
CA GLU A 82 9.59 -1.08 -4.12
C GLU A 82 8.82 -2.26 -3.49
N MET A 83 8.93 -3.45 -4.06
CA MET A 83 8.28 -4.68 -3.58
C MET A 83 9.32 -5.77 -3.38
N LEU A 84 9.40 -6.41 -2.21
CA LEU A 84 10.27 -7.58 -2.02
C LEU A 84 9.52 -8.88 -2.31
N ARG A 85 8.27 -8.97 -1.89
CA ARG A 85 7.42 -10.14 -2.06
C ARG A 85 6.22 -9.83 -2.95
N LEU A 86 5.99 -10.69 -3.93
CA LEU A 86 4.82 -10.65 -4.82
C LEU A 86 3.77 -11.61 -4.30
N ARG A 87 2.69 -11.04 -3.74
CA ARG A 87 1.57 -11.78 -3.18
C ARG A 87 0.47 -11.95 -4.22
N VAL A 88 0.56 -13.01 -5.02
CA VAL A 88 -0.28 -13.16 -6.22
C VAL A 88 -1.76 -13.24 -5.85
N GLY A 89 -2.12 -13.91 -4.76
CA GLY A 89 -3.51 -13.94 -4.27
C GLY A 89 -4.04 -12.56 -3.90
N LEU A 90 -3.25 -11.72 -3.23
CA LEU A 90 -3.64 -10.34 -2.92
C LEU A 90 -3.70 -9.46 -4.18
N ILE A 91 -2.83 -9.69 -5.15
CA ILE A 91 -2.90 -9.02 -6.46
C ILE A 91 -4.23 -9.34 -7.16
N ILE A 92 -4.66 -10.62 -7.16
CA ILE A 92 -5.96 -11.05 -7.70
C ILE A 92 -7.11 -10.35 -6.97
N GLN A 93 -7.08 -10.31 -5.64
CA GLN A 93 -8.11 -9.65 -4.84
C GLN A 93 -8.20 -8.14 -5.15
N VAL A 94 -7.05 -7.49 -5.34
CA VAL A 94 -6.99 -6.08 -5.76
C VAL A 94 -7.55 -5.90 -7.17
N MET A 95 -7.22 -6.78 -8.10
CA MET A 95 -7.78 -6.76 -9.47
C MET A 95 -9.30 -6.84 -9.44
N ALA A 96 -9.85 -7.79 -8.67
CA ALA A 96 -11.31 -7.93 -8.51
C ALA A 96 -11.94 -6.71 -7.83
N THR A 97 -11.31 -6.17 -6.78
CA THR A 97 -11.81 -4.98 -6.07
C THR A 97 -11.83 -3.74 -6.98
N GLU A 98 -10.81 -3.57 -7.82
CA GLU A 98 -10.75 -2.47 -8.78
C GLU A 98 -11.78 -2.60 -9.90
N LEU A 99 -12.06 -3.83 -10.35
CA LEU A 99 -13.15 -4.10 -11.29
C LEU A 99 -14.51 -3.80 -10.66
N SER A 100 -14.78 -4.30 -9.44
CA SER A 100 -16.02 -4.05 -8.70
C SER A 100 -16.30 -2.55 -8.58
N ARG A 101 -15.28 -1.78 -8.18
CA ARG A 101 -15.40 -0.33 -8.04
C ARG A 101 -15.71 0.36 -9.36
N THR A 102 -15.07 -0.07 -10.43
CA THR A 102 -15.15 0.63 -11.73
C THR A 102 -16.41 0.25 -12.50
N LEU A 103 -16.88 -0.99 -12.37
CA LEU A 103 -18.10 -1.49 -12.98
C LEU A 103 -19.34 -1.27 -12.10
N ILE A 104 -19.16 -0.78 -10.87
CA ILE A 104 -20.22 -0.60 -9.87
C ILE A 104 -21.01 -1.90 -9.70
N CYS A 105 -20.28 -3.00 -9.52
CA CYS A 105 -20.85 -4.34 -9.35
C CYS A 105 -20.38 -4.96 -8.04
N THR A 106 -21.03 -6.06 -7.64
CA THR A 106 -20.65 -6.79 -6.42
C THR A 106 -19.27 -7.45 -6.58
N GLY A 107 -18.64 -7.81 -5.45
CA GLY A 107 -17.33 -8.48 -5.48
C GLY A 107 -17.36 -9.84 -6.17
N GLU A 108 -18.48 -10.55 -6.10
CA GLU A 108 -18.68 -11.84 -6.77
C GLU A 108 -18.75 -11.66 -8.29
N GLU A 109 -19.58 -10.73 -8.77
CA GLU A 109 -19.67 -10.38 -10.19
C GLU A 109 -18.34 -9.89 -10.75
N ALA A 110 -17.59 -9.09 -9.98
CA ALA A 110 -16.27 -8.61 -10.39
C ALA A 110 -15.25 -9.75 -10.51
N SER A 111 -15.33 -10.77 -9.66
CA SER A 111 -14.47 -11.94 -9.72
C SER A 111 -14.79 -12.79 -10.95
N GLU A 112 -16.08 -12.94 -11.29
CA GLU A 112 -16.51 -13.60 -12.53
C GLU A 112 -16.05 -12.82 -13.77
N HIS A 113 -16.16 -11.48 -13.75
CA HIS A 113 -15.62 -10.64 -14.83
C HIS A 113 -14.10 -10.78 -14.97
N LEU A 114 -13.36 -10.85 -13.87
CA LEU A 114 -11.92 -11.05 -13.88
C LEU A 114 -11.52 -12.36 -14.57
N LEU A 115 -12.23 -13.45 -14.28
CA LEU A 115 -12.00 -14.77 -14.89
C LEU A 115 -12.36 -14.81 -16.38
N ASN A 116 -13.23 -13.90 -16.84
CA ASN A 116 -13.65 -13.80 -18.23
C ASN A 116 -12.85 -12.78 -19.06
N LEU A 117 -11.87 -12.08 -18.46
CA LEU A 117 -11.00 -11.16 -19.20
C LEU A 117 -10.17 -11.89 -20.25
N SER A 118 -9.98 -11.23 -21.40
CA SER A 118 -8.99 -11.69 -22.37
C SER A 118 -7.56 -11.53 -21.81
N PRO A 119 -6.58 -12.31 -22.31
CA PRO A 119 -5.16 -12.18 -21.96
C PRO A 119 -4.61 -10.75 -22.02
N PHE A 120 -5.08 -9.97 -23.00
CA PHE A 120 -4.66 -8.58 -23.19
C PHE A 120 -5.24 -7.66 -22.11
N GLU A 121 -6.53 -7.79 -21.80
CA GLU A 121 -7.20 -7.01 -20.75
C GLU A 121 -6.64 -7.33 -19.38
N MET A 122 -6.42 -8.60 -19.07
CA MET A 122 -5.81 -9.03 -17.81
C MET A 122 -4.40 -8.48 -17.66
N LYS A 123 -3.57 -8.60 -18.70
CA LYS A 123 -2.22 -8.01 -18.73
C LYS A 123 -2.26 -6.50 -18.49
N ASN A 124 -3.18 -5.78 -19.15
CA ASN A 124 -3.29 -4.34 -19.00
C ASN A 124 -3.77 -3.97 -17.59
N LEU A 125 -4.78 -4.64 -17.04
CA LEU A 125 -5.25 -4.39 -15.68
C LEU A 125 -4.13 -4.59 -14.66
N LEU A 126 -3.38 -5.69 -14.79
CA LEU A 126 -2.22 -5.97 -13.94
C LEU A 126 -1.15 -4.88 -14.07
N HIS A 127 -0.80 -4.45 -15.30
CA HIS A 127 0.17 -3.38 -15.51
C HIS A 127 -0.26 -2.08 -14.83
N HIS A 128 -1.53 -1.71 -14.93
CA HIS A 128 -2.04 -0.50 -14.32
C HIS A 128 -1.98 -0.55 -12.79
N ILE A 129 -2.37 -1.66 -12.18
CA ILE A 129 -2.25 -1.88 -10.73
C ILE A 129 -0.80 -1.80 -10.27
N LEU A 130 0.12 -2.47 -10.99
CA LEU A 130 1.55 -2.43 -10.66
C LEU A 130 2.17 -1.05 -10.92
N SER A 131 1.75 -0.33 -11.95
CA SER A 131 2.25 1.03 -12.19
C SER A 131 1.77 2.02 -11.13
N GLY A 132 0.62 1.72 -10.51
CA GLY A 132 -0.11 2.61 -9.60
C GLY A 132 -0.46 3.97 -10.21
N LYS A 133 -0.38 4.09 -11.55
CA LYS A 133 -0.91 5.24 -12.29
C LYS A 133 -2.43 5.19 -12.23
N GLU A 134 -3.06 6.35 -12.38
CA GLU A 134 -4.51 6.41 -12.51
C GLU A 134 -4.96 5.81 -13.84
N PHE A 135 -6.07 5.08 -13.79
CA PHE A 135 -6.69 4.47 -14.95
C PHE A 135 -8.19 4.41 -14.75
N ALA A 136 -8.91 4.56 -15.84
CA ALA A 136 -10.33 4.29 -15.93
C ALA A 136 -10.53 2.99 -16.70
N ILE A 137 -11.41 2.13 -16.22
CA ILE A 137 -11.90 0.99 -17.00
C ILE A 137 -13.27 1.41 -17.53
N SER A 138 -13.46 1.36 -18.84
CA SER A 138 -14.78 1.55 -19.44
C SER A 138 -15.23 0.24 -20.08
N SER A 139 -16.49 -0.13 -19.81
CA SER A 139 -17.15 -1.25 -20.47
C SER A 139 -17.57 -0.79 -21.86
N VAL A 140 -17.01 -1.41 -22.90
CA VAL A 140 -17.43 -1.20 -24.28
C VAL A 140 -18.31 -2.40 -24.61
N GLY A 141 -19.63 -2.19 -24.64
CA GLY A 141 -20.67 -3.23 -24.52
C GLY A 141 -20.38 -4.62 -25.14
N ARG A 142 -20.93 -5.66 -24.50
CA ARG A 142 -20.68 -7.11 -24.69
C ARG A 142 -19.33 -7.63 -24.16
N GLY A 143 -19.03 -7.35 -22.90
CA GLY A 143 -17.97 -8.06 -22.16
C GLY A 143 -16.53 -7.68 -22.53
N ASN A 144 -16.33 -6.67 -23.37
CA ASN A 144 -15.00 -6.12 -23.66
C ASN A 144 -14.74 -4.89 -22.77
N PHE A 145 -13.55 -4.83 -22.19
CA PHE A 145 -13.10 -3.77 -21.30
C PHE A 145 -11.97 -2.97 -21.92
N SER A 146 -12.13 -1.65 -22.01
CA SER A 146 -11.00 -0.76 -22.32
C SER A 146 -10.43 -0.18 -21.04
N VAL A 147 -9.18 -0.56 -20.73
CA VAL A 147 -8.41 0.10 -19.66
C VAL A 147 -7.71 1.31 -20.28
N ILE A 148 -8.18 2.50 -19.96
CA ILE A 148 -7.63 3.76 -20.45
C ILE A 148 -6.80 4.37 -19.33
N SER A 149 -5.48 4.47 -19.55
CA SER A 149 -4.62 5.25 -18.67
C SER A 149 -5.09 6.71 -18.72
N CYS A 150 -5.46 7.26 -17.56
CA CYS A 150 -5.71 8.68 -17.45
C CYS A 150 -4.34 9.36 -17.65
N LYS A 151 -4.07 9.85 -18.86
CA LYS A 151 -2.96 10.77 -19.08
C LYS A 151 -3.30 12.03 -18.31
N SER A 152 -2.92 12.09 -17.03
CA SER A 152 -2.82 13.37 -16.34
C SER A 152 -1.80 14.19 -17.14
N SER A 153 -2.30 15.16 -17.90
CA SER A 153 -1.52 16.12 -18.67
C SER A 153 -0.75 17.10 -17.77
N ARG A 154 -0.65 16.83 -16.46
CA ARG A 154 0.19 17.57 -15.52
C ARG A 154 1.12 16.61 -14.80
N VAL A 155 2.28 16.40 -15.42
CA VAL A 155 3.52 16.08 -14.72
C VAL A 155 3.57 16.95 -13.46
N SER A 156 3.64 16.33 -12.27
CA SER A 156 4.08 17.02 -11.05
C SER A 156 5.39 17.71 -11.39
N LYS A 157 5.32 19.02 -11.65
CA LYS A 157 6.50 19.84 -11.81
C LYS A 157 7.23 19.77 -10.48
N LYS A 158 8.30 19.00 -10.49
CA LYS A 158 9.49 19.20 -9.67
C LYS A 158 9.58 20.68 -9.32
N SER A 159 9.56 20.98 -8.02
CA SER A 159 9.80 22.28 -7.43
C SER A 159 10.97 22.99 -8.11
N GLN A 160 10.66 23.86 -9.07
CA GLN A 160 11.56 24.86 -9.61
C GLN A 160 10.81 26.19 -9.61
N ILE A 161 11.24 27.02 -8.67
CA ILE A 161 10.99 28.45 -8.62
C ILE A 161 11.41 29.05 -9.97
N GLY A 162 10.49 29.76 -10.63
CA GLY A 162 10.80 30.57 -11.80
C GLY A 162 9.84 30.37 -12.97
N SER A 163 8.68 31.02 -12.91
CA SER A 163 8.03 31.58 -14.11
C SER A 163 6.90 32.52 -13.69
N LEU A 164 7.27 33.64 -13.06
CA LEU A 164 6.48 34.86 -13.20
C LEU A 164 6.64 35.27 -14.67
N LEU A 165 5.53 35.31 -15.42
CA LEU A 165 5.24 36.08 -16.64
C LEU A 165 4.40 35.26 -17.65
N GLY A 166 3.11 35.59 -17.70
CA GLY A 166 2.35 35.82 -18.94
C GLY A 166 1.76 34.63 -19.71
N GLY A 167 0.43 34.66 -19.91
CA GLY A 167 -0.23 33.97 -21.02
C GLY A 167 -1.66 33.55 -20.71
N ASP A 168 -2.61 34.46 -20.92
CA ASP A 168 -4.05 34.19 -20.94
C ASP A 168 -4.38 33.05 -21.92
N SER A 169 -5.14 32.06 -21.48
CA SER A 169 -5.86 31.13 -22.37
C SER A 169 -7.13 30.68 -21.69
N GLU A 170 -8.22 30.90 -22.42
CA GLU A 170 -9.62 30.85 -22.01
C GLU A 170 -10.01 29.49 -21.43
N GLY A 171 -10.76 29.56 -20.33
CA GLY A 171 -11.21 28.42 -19.55
C GLY A 171 -12.23 27.57 -20.30
N THR A 172 -11.83 26.36 -20.65
CA THR A 172 -12.75 25.23 -20.67
C THR A 172 -12.84 24.76 -19.21
N GLU A 173 -14.01 24.88 -18.59
CA GLU A 173 -14.29 24.27 -17.29
C GLU A 173 -14.29 22.74 -17.47
N ASP A 174 -13.09 22.15 -17.49
CA ASP A 174 -12.93 20.73 -17.24
C ASP A 174 -13.42 20.49 -15.81
N VAL A 175 -14.58 19.85 -15.69
CA VAL A 175 -15.09 19.30 -14.44
C VAL A 175 -14.02 18.34 -13.94
N GLU A 176 -13.20 18.80 -12.99
CA GLU A 176 -12.23 17.96 -12.28
C GLU A 176 -13.00 16.75 -11.75
N PRO A 177 -12.69 15.51 -12.21
CA PRO A 177 -13.37 14.34 -11.70
C PRO A 177 -13.14 14.28 -10.20
N ASP A 178 -14.21 14.00 -9.46
CA ASP A 178 -14.22 13.96 -8.00
C ASP A 178 -12.99 13.19 -7.48
N ARG A 179 -12.03 13.91 -6.89
CA ARG A 179 -10.73 13.37 -6.43
C ARG A 179 -10.86 12.65 -5.09
N GLN A 180 -12.07 12.57 -4.53
CA GLN A 180 -12.36 11.89 -3.28
C GLN A 180 -12.09 10.38 -3.40
N GLY A 181 -11.35 9.83 -2.45
CA GLY A 181 -10.96 8.42 -2.39
C GLY A 181 -9.66 8.07 -3.12
N GLN A 182 -8.98 9.02 -3.77
CA GLN A 182 -7.76 8.77 -4.55
C GLN A 182 -6.63 8.23 -3.66
N TRP A 183 -6.41 8.83 -2.50
CA TRP A 183 -5.31 8.46 -1.61
C TRP A 183 -5.64 7.19 -0.84
N LEU A 184 -6.89 7.02 -0.40
CA LEU A 184 -7.35 5.78 0.21
C LEU A 184 -7.16 4.61 -0.76
N ARG A 185 -7.56 4.79 -2.01
CA ARG A 185 -7.35 3.80 -3.07
C ARG A 185 -5.86 3.48 -3.24
N ARG A 186 -5.00 4.49 -3.36
CA ARG A 186 -3.56 4.30 -3.53
C ARG A 186 -2.95 3.51 -2.35
N ARG A 187 -3.36 3.83 -1.11
CA ARG A 187 -2.92 3.09 0.09
C ARG A 187 -3.39 1.63 0.08
N ARG A 188 -4.62 1.35 -0.35
CA ARG A 188 -5.11 -0.03 -0.50
C ARG A 188 -4.30 -0.82 -1.52
N LEU A 189 -4.00 -0.21 -2.68
CA LEU A 189 -3.17 -0.83 -3.72
C LEU A 189 -1.75 -1.11 -3.21
N ASP A 190 -1.05 -0.09 -2.72
CA ASP A 190 0.33 -0.22 -2.27
C ASP A 190 0.42 -1.12 -1.03
N GLY A 191 -0.56 -1.06 -0.12
CA GLY A 191 -0.68 -1.95 1.02
C GLY A 191 -0.78 -3.42 0.60
N ALA A 192 -1.69 -3.74 -0.31
CA ALA A 192 -1.89 -5.11 -0.78
C ALA A 192 -0.70 -5.64 -1.58
N LEU A 193 0.01 -4.77 -2.30
CA LEU A 193 1.24 -5.08 -3.02
C LEU A 193 2.49 -5.15 -2.12
N ASN A 194 2.36 -4.88 -0.81
CA ASN A 194 3.49 -4.69 0.10
C ASN A 194 4.53 -3.71 -0.45
N ARG A 195 4.07 -2.66 -1.13
CA ARG A 195 4.92 -1.63 -1.69
C ARG A 195 5.34 -0.66 -0.61
N VAL A 196 6.63 -0.41 -0.50
CA VAL A 196 7.20 0.54 0.46
C VAL A 196 8.12 1.53 -0.25
N PRO A 197 8.32 2.75 0.27
CA PRO A 197 9.23 3.73 -0.34
C PRO A 197 10.65 3.19 -0.55
N ARG A 198 11.38 3.80 -1.49
CA ARG A 198 12.79 3.44 -1.71
C ARG A 198 13.61 3.59 -0.43
N ASN A 199 14.55 2.66 -0.23
CA ASN A 199 15.41 2.60 0.94
C ASN A 199 14.68 2.46 2.28
N PHE A 200 13.39 2.11 2.27
CA PHE A 200 12.60 1.91 3.49
C PHE A 200 13.29 0.99 4.50
N TYR A 201 13.74 -0.20 4.09
CA TYR A 201 14.36 -1.15 5.02
C TYR A 201 15.69 -0.63 5.60
N PRO A 202 16.66 -0.13 4.80
CA PRO A 202 17.84 0.54 5.35
C PRO A 202 17.50 1.68 6.33
N HIS A 203 16.47 2.47 6.06
CA HIS A 203 16.10 3.57 6.95
C HIS A 203 15.47 3.07 8.25
N VAL A 204 14.58 2.06 8.19
CA VAL A 204 14.01 1.41 9.38
C VAL A 204 15.10 0.77 10.23
N TRP A 205 16.14 0.21 9.62
CA TRP A 205 17.32 -0.27 10.34
C TRP A 205 17.98 0.85 11.16
N GLY A 206 18.16 2.04 10.57
CA GLY A 206 18.71 3.21 11.27
C GLY A 206 17.83 3.74 12.40
N VAL A 207 16.50 3.63 12.25
CA VAL A 207 15.55 3.91 13.34
C VAL A 207 15.75 2.93 14.48
N LEU A 208 15.78 1.63 14.14
CA LEU A 208 15.91 0.55 15.11
C LEU A 208 17.23 0.59 15.87
N GLU A 209 18.30 1.10 15.26
CA GLU A 209 19.58 1.33 15.94
C GLU A 209 19.46 2.33 17.10
N LYS A 210 18.52 3.29 17.02
CA LYS A 210 18.36 4.36 18.02
C LYS A 210 17.27 4.11 19.07
N CYS A 211 16.53 3.00 19.01
CA CYS A 211 15.50 2.63 20.00
C CYS A 211 15.67 1.18 20.49
N GLN A 212 15.00 0.80 21.58
CA GLN A 212 15.03 -0.58 22.07
C GLN A 212 14.24 -1.56 21.17
N GLY A 213 13.26 -1.04 20.44
CA GLY A 213 12.48 -1.80 19.47
C GLY A 213 11.31 -1.03 18.87
N LEU A 214 10.72 -1.57 17.82
CA LEU A 214 9.51 -1.06 17.17
C LEU A 214 8.38 -2.07 17.40
N ALA A 215 7.30 -1.65 18.07
CA ALA A 215 6.11 -2.46 18.27
C ALA A 215 5.04 -2.13 17.21
N ILE A 216 4.54 -3.16 16.53
CA ILE A 216 3.55 -3.07 15.45
C ILE A 216 2.60 -4.27 15.59
N GLU A 217 1.31 -4.04 15.84
CA GLU A 217 0.26 -5.06 15.94
C GLU A 217 0.64 -6.23 16.88
N GLY A 218 1.05 -5.88 18.10
CA GLY A 218 1.45 -6.84 19.13
C GLY A 218 2.74 -7.62 18.85
N ARG A 219 3.43 -7.35 17.73
CA ARG A 219 4.77 -7.89 17.43
C ARG A 219 5.82 -6.81 17.69
N VAL A 220 7.01 -7.23 18.09
CA VAL A 220 8.14 -6.33 18.34
C VAL A 220 9.28 -6.68 17.40
N LEU A 221 9.81 -5.68 16.71
CA LEU A 221 11.13 -5.71 16.06
C LEU A 221 12.16 -5.23 17.08
N PRO A 222 12.96 -6.13 17.66
CA PRO A 222 13.93 -5.76 18.70
C PRO A 222 15.23 -5.22 18.12
N GLN A 223 15.91 -4.36 18.90
CA GLN A 223 17.18 -3.73 18.48
C GLN A 223 18.29 -4.73 18.14
N ASN A 224 18.33 -5.93 18.74
CA ASN A 224 19.38 -6.92 18.47
C ASN A 224 19.46 -7.35 16.99
N LEU A 225 18.37 -7.18 16.22
CA LEU A 225 18.40 -7.43 14.78
C LEU A 225 19.45 -6.57 14.05
N THR A 226 19.74 -5.36 14.53
CA THR A 226 20.76 -4.48 13.91
C THR A 226 22.19 -4.92 14.23
N GLN A 227 22.38 -5.68 15.31
CA GLN A 227 23.69 -6.26 15.67
C GLN A 227 23.98 -7.54 14.90
N GLU A 228 22.93 -8.26 14.50
CA GLU A 228 23.04 -9.53 13.78
C GLU A 228 23.02 -9.38 12.26
N MET A 229 22.49 -8.26 11.73
CA MET A 229 22.22 -8.07 10.30
C MET A 229 22.55 -6.64 9.84
N THR A 230 23.04 -6.50 8.61
CA THR A 230 23.30 -5.19 8.00
C THR A 230 22.04 -4.57 7.36
N PRO A 231 21.99 -3.23 7.17
CA PRO A 231 20.81 -2.54 6.59
C PRO A 231 20.47 -2.97 5.16
N GLY A 232 21.43 -3.52 4.41
CA GLY A 232 21.24 -4.01 3.05
C GLY A 232 20.90 -5.51 2.95
N GLU A 233 20.89 -6.24 4.06
CA GLU A 233 20.61 -7.68 4.05
C GLU A 233 19.13 -7.98 3.85
N LEU A 234 18.86 -8.92 2.94
CA LEU A 234 17.49 -9.39 2.67
C LEU A 234 16.83 -9.97 3.92
N LYS A 235 17.61 -10.63 4.82
CA LYS A 235 17.08 -11.22 6.05
C LYS A 235 16.45 -10.18 6.97
N PHE A 236 17.07 -9.00 7.11
CA PHE A 236 16.50 -7.90 7.88
C PHE A 236 15.22 -7.39 7.23
N ALA A 237 15.25 -7.15 5.92
CA ALA A 237 14.10 -6.65 5.19
C ALA A 237 12.89 -7.59 5.28
N LEU A 238 13.12 -8.91 5.21
CA LEU A 238 12.08 -9.93 5.40
C LEU A 238 11.53 -9.97 6.83
N ALA A 239 12.35 -9.68 7.85
CA ALA A 239 11.88 -9.59 9.23
C ALA A 239 10.92 -8.42 9.42
N VAL A 240 11.27 -7.23 8.89
CA VAL A 240 10.39 -6.05 8.88
C VAL A 240 9.10 -6.34 8.12
N GLU A 241 9.20 -6.92 6.92
CA GLU A 241 8.02 -7.25 6.10
C GLU A 241 7.11 -8.26 6.81
N THR A 242 7.67 -9.25 7.51
CA THR A 242 6.89 -10.24 8.28
C THR A 242 6.08 -9.60 9.40
N VAL A 243 6.60 -8.53 10.01
CA VAL A 243 5.86 -7.74 11.00
C VAL A 243 4.79 -6.88 10.33
N LEU A 244 5.10 -6.19 9.22
CA LEU A 244 4.08 -5.42 8.48
C LEU A 244 2.94 -6.31 7.91
N ASN A 245 3.26 -7.56 7.59
CA ASN A 245 2.31 -8.53 7.08
C ASN A 245 1.34 -9.07 8.15
N SER A 246 1.58 -8.81 9.45
CA SER A 246 0.58 -9.15 10.48
C SER A 246 -0.61 -8.20 10.47
N ILE A 247 -0.45 -6.99 9.90
CA ILE A 247 -1.55 -6.04 9.70
C ILE A 247 -2.46 -6.58 8.60
N PRO A 248 -3.75 -6.86 8.85
CA PRO A 248 -4.63 -7.42 7.84
C PRO A 248 -5.11 -6.38 6.81
N GLN A 249 -5.36 -5.14 7.22
CA GLN A 249 -5.90 -4.11 6.34
C GLN A 249 -4.79 -3.37 5.57
N PRO A 250 -4.79 -3.37 4.22
CA PRO A 250 -3.72 -2.79 3.43
C PRO A 250 -3.56 -1.28 3.62
N GLU A 251 -4.67 -0.53 3.76
CA GLU A 251 -4.62 0.91 4.01
C GLU A 251 -3.98 1.26 5.35
N TYR A 252 -4.22 0.45 6.40
CA TYR A 252 -3.58 0.64 7.71
C TYR A 252 -2.10 0.31 7.67
N ARG A 253 -1.73 -0.77 6.96
CA ARG A 253 -0.32 -1.12 6.71
C ARG A 253 0.45 0.05 6.10
N GLN A 254 -0.14 0.78 5.15
CA GLN A 254 0.50 1.96 4.56
C GLN A 254 0.63 3.13 5.53
N LEU A 255 -0.34 3.38 6.42
CA LEU A 255 -0.16 4.41 7.46
C LEU A 255 0.97 4.05 8.45
N ILE A 256 1.17 2.77 8.76
CA ILE A 256 2.30 2.31 9.57
C ILE A 256 3.63 2.52 8.82
N VAL A 257 3.68 2.26 7.51
CA VAL A 257 4.85 2.56 6.66
C VAL A 257 5.15 4.06 6.67
N GLU A 258 4.14 4.91 6.50
CA GLU A 258 4.27 6.38 6.60
C GLU A 258 4.78 6.81 8.00
N ALA A 259 4.26 6.21 9.07
CA ALA A 259 4.73 6.47 10.44
C ALA A 259 6.19 6.11 10.65
N LEU A 260 6.62 4.95 10.14
CA LEU A 260 8.02 4.55 10.14
C LEU A 260 8.86 5.54 9.34
N MET A 261 8.41 5.99 8.17
CA MET A 261 9.13 7.00 7.37
C MET A 261 9.27 8.35 8.10
N VAL A 262 8.31 8.76 8.93
CA VAL A 262 8.50 9.96 9.76
C VAL A 262 9.59 9.74 10.81
N LEU A 263 9.62 8.56 11.46
CA LEU A 263 10.69 8.23 12.40
C LEU A 263 12.07 8.22 11.73
N THR A 264 12.17 7.80 10.46
CA THR A 264 13.44 7.83 9.73
C THR A 264 13.94 9.26 9.58
N LEU A 265 13.06 10.23 9.31
CA LEU A 265 13.44 11.65 9.25
C LEU A 265 14.04 12.13 10.59
N VAL A 266 13.45 11.74 11.73
CA VAL A 266 14.00 12.08 13.06
C VAL A 266 15.43 11.56 13.22
N THR A 267 15.70 10.36 12.71
CA THR A 267 17.02 9.74 12.80
C THR A 267 18.03 10.30 11.81
N GLU A 268 17.62 10.58 10.56
CA GLU A 268 18.45 11.12 9.48
C GLU A 268 18.92 12.54 9.79
N TYR A 269 18.03 13.38 10.33
CA TYR A 269 18.37 14.74 10.76
C TYR A 269 19.06 14.77 12.14
N ASN A 270 19.35 13.61 12.75
CA ASN A 270 19.98 13.49 14.06
C ASN A 270 19.33 14.37 15.13
N ILE A 271 18.00 14.46 15.12
CA ILE A 271 17.25 15.33 16.04
C ILE A 271 17.43 14.86 17.49
N ALA A 272 17.58 13.54 17.69
CA ALA A 272 17.87 12.93 18.98
C ALA A 272 19.00 11.89 18.88
N ALA A 273 19.80 11.80 19.94
CA ALA A 273 20.87 10.79 20.07
C ALA A 273 20.31 9.38 20.29
N SER A 274 19.18 9.26 20.98
CA SER A 274 18.40 8.03 21.15
C SER A 274 16.92 8.38 21.15
N LEU A 275 16.10 7.51 20.56
CA LEU A 275 14.65 7.59 20.58
C LEU A 275 14.05 6.92 21.83
N GLY A 276 14.88 6.34 22.70
CA GLY A 276 14.47 5.75 23.97
C GLY A 276 14.03 4.29 23.86
N GLY A 277 12.92 3.97 24.53
CA GLY A 277 12.42 2.61 24.72
C GLY A 277 11.81 1.96 23.48
N ILE A 278 10.86 1.05 23.70
CA ILE A 278 10.07 0.45 22.62
C ILE A 278 9.07 1.49 22.12
N ILE A 279 9.08 1.78 20.83
CA ILE A 279 8.14 2.71 20.20
C ILE A 279 6.97 1.91 19.64
N ALA A 280 5.76 2.15 20.18
CA ALA A 280 4.52 1.64 19.61
C ALA A 280 4.12 2.49 18.39
N VAL A 281 4.31 1.94 17.18
CA VAL A 281 4.06 2.67 15.94
C VAL A 281 2.56 2.88 15.71
N GLU A 282 1.73 1.95 16.17
CA GLU A 282 0.27 2.07 16.19
C GLU A 282 -0.20 3.31 16.97
N ASP A 283 0.39 3.58 18.14
CA ASP A 283 0.06 4.74 18.96
C ASP A 283 0.37 6.07 18.24
N LEU A 284 1.44 6.11 17.44
CA LEU A 284 1.76 7.27 16.60
C LEU A 284 0.66 7.54 15.57
N VAL A 285 0.18 6.49 14.89
CA VAL A 285 -0.89 6.61 13.89
C VAL A 285 -2.22 7.00 14.54
N HIS A 286 -2.57 6.40 15.69
CA HIS A 286 -3.77 6.76 16.43
C HIS A 286 -3.73 8.18 16.96
N LYS A 287 -2.58 8.63 17.48
CA LYS A 287 -2.38 10.01 17.91
C LYS A 287 -2.45 10.99 16.75
N ALA A 288 -1.90 10.64 15.59
CA ALA A 288 -2.00 11.45 14.38
C ALA A 288 -3.46 11.61 13.93
N ASN A 289 -4.22 10.52 13.91
CA ASN A 289 -5.66 10.55 13.61
C ASN A 289 -6.44 11.36 14.67
N GLN A 290 -6.08 11.29 15.95
CA GLN A 290 -6.69 12.14 16.98
C GLN A 290 -6.46 13.63 16.68
N ILE A 291 -5.21 14.03 16.41
CA ILE A 291 -4.85 15.42 16.11
C ILE A 291 -5.58 15.89 14.83
N PHE A 292 -5.65 15.03 13.81
CA PHE A 292 -6.42 15.29 12.59
C PHE A 292 -7.89 15.57 12.89
N LEU A 293 -8.56 14.73 13.68
CA LEU A 293 -9.96 14.92 14.03
C LEU A 293 -10.19 16.22 14.83
N GLU A 294 -9.26 16.57 15.73
CA GLU A 294 -9.32 17.84 16.47
C GLU A 294 -9.23 19.05 15.54
N ASP A 295 -8.33 19.01 14.55
CA ASP A 295 -8.19 20.11 13.59
C ASP A 295 -9.37 20.17 12.61
N GLN A 296 -9.90 19.03 12.17
CA GLN A 296 -11.12 18.95 11.37
C GLN A 296 -12.33 19.56 12.09
N MET A 297 -12.43 19.39 13.41
CA MET A 297 -13.48 20.04 14.20
C MET A 297 -13.34 21.57 14.24
N LYS A 298 -12.11 22.10 14.27
CA LYS A 298 -11.86 23.55 14.31
C LYS A 298 -12.23 24.24 13.00
N VAL A 299 -11.98 23.58 11.88
CA VAL A 299 -12.21 24.15 10.53
C VAL A 299 -13.51 23.69 9.88
N ASN A 300 -14.33 22.91 10.61
CA ASN A 300 -15.55 22.29 10.10
C ASN A 300 -15.31 21.48 8.79
N GLY A 301 -14.24 20.67 8.78
CA GLY A 301 -13.83 19.86 7.63
C GLY A 301 -14.66 18.58 7.45
N ASP A 302 -14.43 17.85 6.36
CA ASP A 302 -15.24 16.69 5.94
C ASP A 302 -15.37 15.59 7.01
N ALA A 303 -14.34 15.38 7.83
CA ALA A 303 -14.39 14.37 8.88
C ALA A 303 -15.48 14.66 9.93
N THR A 304 -16.02 15.88 10.01
CA THR A 304 -17.16 16.24 10.88
C THR A 304 -18.46 15.54 10.49
N LEU A 305 -18.56 15.10 9.23
CA LEU A 305 -19.67 14.28 8.74
C LEU A 305 -19.70 12.90 9.41
N CYS A 306 -18.57 12.42 9.94
CA CYS A 306 -18.47 11.13 10.59
C CYS A 306 -17.80 11.17 11.99
N CYS A 307 -16.47 11.17 12.04
CA CYS A 307 -15.69 10.87 13.25
C CYS A 307 -15.25 12.12 14.04
N ALA A 308 -15.17 13.28 13.40
CA ALA A 308 -14.74 14.53 14.01
C ALA A 308 -15.91 15.18 14.77
N LYS A 309 -16.35 14.48 15.81
CA LYS A 309 -17.43 14.88 16.72
C LYS A 309 -16.95 14.76 18.17
N PRO A 310 -17.58 15.51 19.12
CA PRO A 310 -17.35 15.32 20.55
C PRO A 310 -17.51 13.84 20.93
N LYS A 311 -16.72 13.35 21.89
CA LYS A 311 -16.67 11.91 22.26
C LYS A 311 -18.07 11.33 22.55
N ASP A 312 -18.93 12.10 23.21
CA ASP A 312 -20.29 11.67 23.59
C ASP A 312 -21.26 11.54 22.39
N LYS A 313 -20.89 12.10 21.23
CA LYS A 313 -21.69 12.09 19.99
C LYS A 313 -21.06 11.21 18.90
N ARG A 314 -20.02 10.43 19.24
CA ARG A 314 -19.41 9.51 18.28
C ARG A 314 -20.26 8.27 18.16
N GLU A 315 -20.91 8.16 17.02
CA GLU A 315 -21.68 6.98 16.65
C GLU A 315 -20.75 5.89 16.13
N ILE A 316 -21.04 4.65 16.52
CA ILE A 316 -20.33 3.43 16.13
C ILE A 316 -21.37 2.52 15.47
N THR A 317 -20.97 1.73 14.48
CA THR A 317 -21.86 0.74 13.87
C THR A 317 -22.27 -0.32 14.89
N SER A 318 -23.35 -1.05 14.61
CA SER A 318 -23.82 -2.18 15.42
C SER A 318 -22.74 -3.26 15.64
N CYS A 319 -21.76 -3.34 14.76
CA CYS A 319 -20.63 -4.27 14.82
C CYS A 319 -19.39 -3.69 15.53
N GLY A 320 -19.50 -2.52 16.18
CA GLY A 320 -18.39 -1.91 16.92
C GLY A 320 -17.35 -1.19 16.05
N GLY A 321 -17.63 -0.91 14.77
CA GLY A 321 -16.75 -0.19 13.84
C GLY A 321 -17.12 1.28 13.64
N LEU A 322 -16.23 2.07 13.02
CA LEU A 322 -16.54 3.47 12.70
C LEU A 322 -17.63 3.56 11.62
N LEU A 323 -18.54 4.54 11.74
CA LEU A 323 -19.58 4.78 10.72
C LEU A 323 -19.02 5.04 9.32
N CYS A 324 -17.87 5.69 9.24
CA CYS A 324 -17.21 5.96 7.97
C CYS A 324 -16.56 4.72 7.34
N GLY A 325 -16.61 3.54 7.97
CA GLY A 325 -15.96 2.33 7.44
C GLY A 325 -14.42 2.32 7.57
N GLY A 326 -13.84 3.27 8.29
CA GLY A 326 -12.41 3.35 8.53
C GLY A 326 -11.86 2.15 9.32
N ALA A 327 -10.83 1.51 8.77
CA ALA A 327 -10.14 0.38 9.38
C ALA A 327 -9.36 0.78 10.64
N ALA A 328 -9.09 -0.19 11.52
CA ALA A 328 -8.27 0.00 12.73
C ALA A 328 -8.66 1.25 13.57
N TYR A 329 -9.94 1.60 13.62
CA TYR A 329 -10.44 2.80 14.31
C TYR A 329 -9.80 4.13 13.86
N ILE A 330 -9.29 4.19 12.63
CA ILE A 330 -8.79 5.39 11.97
C ILE A 330 -9.86 5.93 11.02
N CYS A 331 -10.07 7.24 10.99
CA CYS A 331 -11.11 7.86 10.17
C CYS A 331 -10.83 7.67 8.67
N GLN A 332 -11.86 7.35 7.88
CA GLN A 332 -11.73 7.17 6.42
C GLN A 332 -11.15 8.42 5.74
N HIS A 333 -11.54 9.62 6.17
CA HIS A 333 -10.98 10.87 5.63
C HIS A 333 -9.49 11.05 5.93
N PHE A 334 -8.97 10.46 7.02
CA PHE A 334 -7.54 10.48 7.29
C PHE A 334 -6.79 9.56 6.31
N TYR A 335 -7.35 8.37 6.03
CA TYR A 335 -6.84 7.49 4.97
C TYR A 335 -6.95 8.08 3.57
N ASP A 336 -7.76 9.11 3.36
CA ASP A 336 -7.87 9.79 2.07
C ASP A 336 -7.13 11.14 2.04
N SER A 337 -6.43 11.49 3.10
CA SER A 337 -5.57 12.67 3.13
C SER A 337 -4.26 12.39 2.37
N ALA A 338 -3.76 13.36 1.62
CA ALA A 338 -2.48 13.21 0.92
C ALA A 338 -1.33 12.88 1.89
N PRO A 339 -0.27 12.16 1.48
CA PRO A 339 0.88 11.92 2.34
C PRO A 339 1.57 13.20 2.80
N SER A 340 1.78 14.15 1.87
CA SER A 340 2.48 15.41 2.10
C SER A 340 1.54 16.62 2.14
N GLY A 341 2.10 17.78 2.50
CA GLY A 341 1.37 19.05 2.63
C GLY A 341 0.93 19.36 4.05
N SER A 342 0.46 20.59 4.29
CA SER A 342 0.14 21.11 5.63
C SER A 342 -0.96 20.32 6.36
N TYR A 343 -1.84 19.65 5.61
CA TYR A 343 -2.89 18.79 6.14
C TYR A 343 -2.71 17.32 5.73
N GLY A 344 -1.50 16.95 5.31
CA GLY A 344 -1.18 15.58 4.91
C GLY A 344 -0.95 14.65 6.10
N THR A 345 -1.06 13.35 5.88
CA THR A 345 -0.90 12.33 6.93
C THR A 345 0.48 12.39 7.59
N MET A 346 1.55 12.58 6.82
CA MET A 346 2.93 12.70 7.35
C MET A 346 3.08 13.88 8.30
N THR A 347 2.36 14.99 8.07
CA THR A 347 2.37 16.17 8.95
C THR A 347 1.71 15.86 10.28
N TYR A 348 0.56 15.18 10.28
CA TYR A 348 -0.09 14.75 11.52
C TYR A 348 0.70 13.70 12.28
N VAL A 349 1.34 12.78 11.56
CA VAL A 349 2.26 11.79 12.14
C VAL A 349 3.48 12.50 12.75
N THR A 350 4.04 13.51 12.09
CA THR A 350 5.15 14.31 12.64
C THR A 350 4.75 14.99 13.94
N ARG A 351 3.55 15.58 14.00
CA ARG A 351 3.00 16.15 15.24
C ARG A 351 2.75 15.11 16.33
N ALA A 352 2.32 13.90 15.95
CA ALA A 352 2.17 12.78 16.88
C ALA A 352 3.51 12.32 17.46
N VAL A 353 4.53 12.20 16.60
CA VAL A 353 5.91 11.87 17.00
C VAL A 353 6.46 12.92 17.97
N ALA A 354 6.29 14.22 17.67
CA ALA A 354 6.67 15.31 18.56
C ALA A 354 5.93 15.29 19.91
N ALA A 355 4.67 14.85 19.92
CA ALA A 355 3.86 14.77 21.14
C ALA A 355 4.16 13.54 22.00
N LEU A 356 4.60 12.42 21.40
CA LEU A 356 4.76 11.13 22.09
C LEU A 356 6.22 10.77 22.37
N LEU A 357 7.19 11.25 21.59
CA LEU A 357 8.60 11.00 21.85
C LEU A 357 9.16 12.02 22.83
N ASP A 358 9.54 11.56 24.02
CA ASP A 358 10.13 12.40 25.07
C ASP A 358 11.51 12.97 24.73
N CYS A 359 12.16 12.46 23.69
CA CYS A 359 13.47 12.93 23.23
C CYS A 359 13.41 14.24 22.42
N LEU A 360 12.20 14.74 22.11
CA LEU A 360 11.99 15.97 21.36
C LEU A 360 11.63 17.14 22.28
N PRO A 361 12.10 18.37 22.01
CA PRO A 361 11.76 19.53 22.82
C PRO A 361 10.26 19.82 22.78
N ARG A 362 9.63 19.95 23.95
CA ARG A 362 8.17 20.17 24.10
C ARG A 362 7.73 21.63 23.92
N GLU A 363 8.67 22.57 23.80
CA GLU A 363 8.40 24.01 23.69
C GLU A 363 8.82 24.56 22.31
N GLY A 364 7.84 25.09 21.59
CA GLY A 364 7.96 25.73 20.27
C GLY A 364 6.72 25.44 19.41
N GLU A 365 6.16 26.44 18.74
CA GLU A 365 5.12 26.19 17.71
C GLU A 365 5.74 25.31 16.62
N VAL A 366 5.37 24.03 16.61
CA VAL A 366 5.86 23.05 15.66
C VAL A 366 5.13 23.27 14.34
N ASP A 367 5.56 24.29 13.59
CA ASP A 367 5.10 24.54 12.22
C ASP A 367 5.79 23.55 11.27
N CYS A 368 5.42 22.27 11.40
CA CYS A 368 5.96 21.17 10.60
C CYS A 368 5.30 21.12 9.22
N SER A 369 5.63 22.07 8.36
CA SER A 369 5.36 21.95 6.94
C SER A 369 6.40 21.02 6.29
N VAL A 370 6.07 19.74 6.15
CA VAL A 370 6.87 18.81 5.34
C VAL A 370 6.65 19.19 3.87
N SER A 371 7.61 19.92 3.30
CA SER A 371 7.59 20.42 1.91
C SER A 371 8.10 19.39 0.91
#